data_AF-A0A1V4WPY7-F1
#
_entry.id   AF-A0A1V4WPY7-F1
#
_cell.length_a   1.000
_cell.length_b   1.000
_cell.length_c   1.000
_cell.angle_alpha   90.00
_cell.angle_beta   90.00
_cell.angle_gamma   90.00
#
_symmetry.space_group_name_H-M   'P 1'
#
loop_
_entity.id
_entity.type
_entity.pdbx_description
1 polymer ?
#
loop_
_entity_poly.entity_id
_entity_poly.type
_entity_poly.pdbx_seq_one_letter_code
_entity_poly.pdbx_strand_id
1 'polypeptide(L)'
;MDNNERLKGWNPYLAGALTGLLLILSVWVAGKYFGASTTFVRSAGLVEKVFSQERVARMEYFIKELPKIDWQWMFVIGIFFGSLIASTTSKSFRWQGVPTMWEGRFGPGRAKRAVTAFLGGAIAMFGARLADG
;
A
#
# COMPACT_ATOMS: atom_id res chain seq x y z
N MET A 1 16.10 -11.09 -30.38
CA MET A 1 15.09 -10.09 -30.74
C MET A 1 15.14 -9.01 -29.67
N ASP A 2 15.05 -7.76 -30.12
CA ASP A 2 15.66 -6.55 -29.58
C ASP A 2 15.36 -6.20 -28.10
N ASN A 3 16.35 -5.57 -27.51
CA ASN A 3 16.41 -4.98 -26.18
C ASN A 3 15.39 -3.83 -26.03
N ASN A 4 14.99 -3.57 -24.77
CA ASN A 4 14.60 -2.24 -24.28
C ASN A 4 13.13 -1.79 -24.46
N GLU A 5 12.14 -2.53 -23.94
CA GLU A 5 10.92 -1.87 -23.44
C GLU A 5 11.22 -1.11 -22.13
N ARG A 6 12.05 -0.06 -22.21
CA ARG A 6 12.05 0.97 -21.17
C ARG A 6 10.70 1.65 -21.28
N LEU A 7 9.76 1.27 -20.41
CA LEU A 7 8.63 2.12 -20.07
C LEU A 7 9.20 3.53 -19.90
N LYS A 8 8.81 4.45 -20.80
CA LYS A 8 9.30 5.83 -20.83
C LYS A 8 8.78 6.53 -19.59
N GLY A 9 9.45 6.32 -18.47
CA GLY A 9 9.14 6.91 -17.19
C GLY A 9 9.31 8.42 -17.26
N TRP A 10 8.64 9.13 -16.36
CA TRP A 10 8.83 10.57 -16.20
C TRP A 10 10.26 10.87 -15.77
N ASN A 11 10.75 12.07 -16.09
CA ASN A 11 12.04 12.54 -15.62
C ASN A 11 12.09 12.40 -14.08
N PRO A 12 13.08 11.69 -13.50
CA PRO A 12 13.12 11.42 -12.07
C PRO A 12 13.12 12.69 -11.21
N TYR A 13 13.70 13.78 -11.69
CA TYR A 13 13.65 15.07 -10.99
C TYR A 13 12.25 15.67 -10.97
N LEU A 14 11.50 15.55 -12.07
CA LEU A 14 10.13 16.04 -12.15
C LEU A 14 9.20 15.19 -11.28
N ALA A 15 9.33 13.86 -11.34
CA ALA A 15 8.56 12.94 -10.50
C ALA A 15 8.89 13.16 -9.00
N GLY A 16 10.16 13.35 -8.67
CA GLY A 16 10.61 13.68 -7.32
C GLY A 16 10.04 15.02 -6.82
N ALA A 17 10.11 16.06 -7.65
CA ALA A 17 9.56 17.39 -7.31
C ALA A 17 8.04 17.34 -7.05
N LEU A 18 7.28 16.63 -7.89
CA LEU A 18 5.83 16.47 -7.70
C LEU A 18 5.49 15.66 -6.44
N THR A 19 6.28 14.63 -6.14
CA THR A 19 6.12 13.85 -4.90
C THR A 19 6.43 14.70 -3.67
N GLY A 20 7.48 15.53 -3.73
CA GLY A 20 7.82 16.50 -2.69
C GLY A 20 6.75 17.56 -2.49
N LEU A 21 6.17 18.08 -3.57
CA LEU A 21 5.04 19.02 -3.50
C LEU A 21 3.82 18.37 -2.85
N LEU A 22 3.50 17.12 -3.21
CA LEU A 22 2.41 16.37 -2.60
C LEU A 22 2.65 16.14 -1.09
N LEU A 23 3.89 15.86 -0.69
CA LEU A 23 4.27 15.76 0.73
C LEU A 23 3.98 17.06 1.49
N ILE A 24 4.42 18.20 0.95
CA ILE A 24 4.19 19.52 1.54
C ILE A 24 2.68 19.79 1.67
N LEU A 25 1.92 19.54 0.61
CA LEU A 25 0.47 19.71 0.62
C LEU A 25 -0.23 18.80 1.62
N SER A 26 0.23 17.54 1.79
CA SER A 26 -0.31 16.62 2.80
C SER A 26 -0.14 17.15 4.21
N VAL A 27 1.04 17.69 4.53
CA VAL A 27 1.29 18.29 5.85
C VAL A 27 0.51 19.59 6.01
N TRP A 28 0.43 20.41 4.96
CA TRP A 28 -0.26 21.70 5.03
C TRP A 28 -1.78 21.57 5.17
N VAL A 29 -2.41 20.65 4.43
CA VAL A 29 -3.87 20.47 4.45
C VAL A 29 -4.32 19.57 5.59
N ALA A 30 -3.62 18.46 5.83
CA ALA A 30 -4.06 17.44 6.78
C ALA A 30 -3.24 17.37 8.06
N GLY A 31 -2.11 18.07 8.15
CA GLY A 31 -1.20 17.98 9.31
C GLY A 31 -0.57 16.59 9.46
N LYS A 32 -0.57 15.77 8.39
CA LYS A 32 -0.10 14.38 8.41
C LYS A 32 0.96 14.16 7.34
N TYR A 33 2.04 13.48 7.73
CA TYR A 33 3.05 12.95 6.80
C TYR A 33 2.53 11.71 6.07
N PHE A 34 3.20 11.33 4.98
CA PHE A 34 2.97 10.04 4.35
C PHE A 34 3.32 8.92 5.33
N GLY A 35 2.34 8.07 5.61
CA GLY A 35 2.56 6.86 6.37
C GLY A 35 1.69 5.77 5.78
N ALA A 36 2.24 4.57 5.59
CA ALA A 36 1.48 3.39 5.17
C ALA A 36 1.36 2.36 6.30
N SER A 37 2.44 2.18 7.06
CA SER A 37 2.61 1.17 8.12
C SER A 37 1.64 1.31 9.30
N THR A 38 1.26 2.53 9.67
CA THR A 38 0.31 2.80 10.76
C THR A 38 -1.14 2.44 10.41
N THR A 39 -1.52 2.44 9.12
CA THR A 39 -2.85 1.99 8.67
C THR A 39 -3.00 0.49 8.84
N PHE A 40 -1.96 -0.29 8.50
CA PHE A 40 -2.02 -1.75 8.55
C PHE A 40 -2.24 -2.26 9.97
N VAL A 41 -1.55 -1.69 10.97
CA VAL A 41 -1.75 -2.09 12.38
C VAL A 41 -3.03 -1.51 12.96
N ARG A 42 -3.46 -0.30 12.58
CA ARG A 42 -4.79 0.19 12.97
C ARG A 42 -5.91 -0.68 12.42
N SER A 43 -5.78 -1.15 11.18
CA SER A 43 -6.75 -2.07 10.55
C SER A 43 -6.70 -3.46 11.20
N ALA A 44 -5.50 -4.00 11.48
CA ALA A 44 -5.36 -5.26 12.21
C ALA A 44 -5.93 -5.16 13.65
N GLY A 45 -5.67 -4.06 14.36
CA GLY A 45 -6.24 -3.80 15.69
C GLY A 45 -7.76 -3.61 15.67
N LEU A 46 -8.32 -3.03 14.59
CA LEU A 46 -9.76 -2.98 14.37
C LEU A 46 -10.35 -4.38 14.16
N VAL A 47 -9.69 -5.24 13.37
CA VAL A 47 -10.12 -6.63 13.15
C VAL A 47 -9.99 -7.46 14.44
N GLU A 48 -8.92 -7.30 15.21
CA GLU A 48 -8.72 -7.97 16.50
C GLU A 48 -9.77 -7.55 17.55
N LYS A 49 -10.23 -6.30 17.50
CA LYS A 49 -11.35 -5.79 18.29
C LYS A 49 -12.71 -6.36 17.86
N VAL A 50 -12.83 -6.81 16.61
CA VAL A 50 -14.03 -7.50 16.08
C VAL A 50 -14.04 -8.98 16.46
N PHE A 51 -12.89 -9.63 16.65
CA PHE A 51 -12.82 -11.04 17.06
C PHE A 51 -12.85 -11.26 18.59
N SER A 52 -12.47 -10.26 19.40
CA SER A 52 -12.63 -10.28 20.87
C SER A 52 -14.04 -9.86 21.33
N GLN A 53 -15.03 -10.35 20.59
CA GLN A 53 -16.43 -9.90 20.60
C GLN A 53 -17.30 -10.40 21.77
N GLU A 54 -16.78 -11.14 22.75
CA GLU A 54 -17.62 -11.61 23.87
C GLU A 54 -18.03 -10.52 24.87
N ARG A 55 -17.42 -9.32 24.78
CA ARG A 55 -17.80 -8.15 25.58
C ARG A 55 -18.48 -7.05 24.77
N VAL A 56 -18.96 -7.36 23.57
CA VAL A 56 -19.51 -6.38 22.60
C VAL A 56 -21.02 -6.15 22.74
N ALA A 57 -21.70 -6.87 23.63
CA ALA A 57 -23.15 -6.79 23.74
C ALA A 57 -23.73 -5.69 24.67
N ARG A 58 -22.92 -4.81 25.32
CA ARG A 58 -23.48 -4.02 26.46
C ARG A 58 -23.16 -2.54 26.65
N MET A 59 -22.37 -1.84 25.84
CA MET A 59 -22.16 -0.40 26.12
C MET A 59 -22.11 0.48 24.88
N GLU A 60 -22.72 1.67 25.03
CA GLU A 60 -22.84 2.87 24.16
C GLU A 60 -21.59 3.32 23.39
N TYR A 61 -20.48 2.58 23.43
CA TYR A 61 -19.23 2.90 22.75
C TYR A 61 -19.31 2.72 21.23
N PHE A 62 -20.17 1.80 20.74
CA PHE A 62 -20.35 1.55 19.31
C PHE A 62 -21.17 2.61 18.57
N ILE A 63 -21.86 3.50 19.28
CA ILE A 63 -22.58 4.63 18.67
C ILE A 63 -21.67 5.86 18.55
N LYS A 64 -20.59 5.94 19.35
CA LYS A 64 -19.69 7.10 19.39
C LYS A 64 -18.48 6.98 18.45
N GLU A 65 -18.07 5.76 18.12
CA GLU A 65 -17.04 5.45 17.12
C GLU A 65 -17.69 5.13 15.77
N LEU A 66 -18.29 6.15 15.14
CA LEU A 66 -18.45 6.12 13.69
C LEU A 66 -17.09 5.73 13.08
N PRO A 67 -17.02 4.77 12.14
CA PRO A 67 -15.78 4.47 11.43
C PRO A 67 -15.35 5.73 10.69
N LYS A 68 -14.58 6.59 11.36
CA LYS A 68 -14.03 7.79 10.77
C LYS A 68 -13.05 7.30 9.73
N ILE A 69 -13.34 7.66 8.49
CA ILE A 69 -12.38 7.58 7.40
C ILE A 69 -11.16 8.40 7.86
N ASP A 70 -10.14 7.71 8.37
CA ASP A 70 -8.90 8.35 8.79
C ASP A 70 -8.18 8.82 7.52
N TRP A 71 -7.45 9.93 7.62
CA TRP A 71 -6.65 10.50 6.53
C TRP A 71 -5.78 9.44 5.85
N GLN A 72 -5.22 8.54 6.65
CA GLN A 72 -4.37 7.46 6.16
C GLN A 72 -5.14 6.46 5.29
N TRP A 73 -6.40 6.18 5.63
CA TRP A 73 -7.30 5.34 4.83
C TRP A 73 -7.64 6.00 3.49
N MET A 74 -7.91 7.32 3.49
CA MET A 74 -8.10 8.09 2.25
C MET A 74 -6.84 8.10 1.39
N PHE A 75 -5.67 8.19 2.01
CA PHE A 75 -4.39 8.20 1.32
C PHE A 75 -4.11 6.88 0.62
N VAL A 76 -4.32 5.73 1.30
CA VAL A 76 -4.15 4.40 0.69
C VAL A 76 -5.14 4.18 -0.45
N ILE A 77 -6.41 4.56 -0.27
CA ILE A 77 -7.42 4.56 -1.35
C ILE A 77 -6.97 5.43 -2.52
N GLY A 78 -6.46 6.63 -2.24
CA GLY A 78 -5.97 7.57 -3.25
C GLY A 78 -4.79 6.99 -4.05
N ILE A 79 -3.86 6.29 -3.40
CA ILE A 79 -2.77 5.57 -4.09
C ILE A 79 -3.34 4.45 -4.96
N PHE A 80 -4.29 3.68 -4.45
CA PHE A 80 -4.90 2.58 -5.21
C PHE A 80 -5.57 3.09 -6.48
N PHE A 81 -6.51 4.04 -6.37
CA PHE A 81 -7.19 4.59 -7.54
C PHE A 81 -6.27 5.43 -8.43
N GLY A 82 -5.36 6.21 -7.84
CA GLY A 82 -4.38 7.00 -8.59
C GLY A 82 -3.47 6.14 -9.45
N SER A 83 -2.95 5.03 -8.90
CA SER A 83 -2.12 4.08 -9.66
C SER A 83 -2.93 3.30 -10.70
N LEU A 84 -4.20 2.99 -10.43
CA LEU A 84 -5.10 2.34 -11.38
C LEU A 84 -5.40 3.25 -12.58
N ILE A 85 -5.74 4.51 -12.34
CA ILE A 85 -6.00 5.51 -13.40
C ILE A 85 -4.73 5.77 -14.20
N ALA A 86 -3.58 5.92 -13.52
CA ALA A 86 -2.30 6.14 -14.18
C ALA A 86 -1.90 4.95 -15.07
N SER A 87 -2.02 3.72 -14.58
CA SER A 87 -1.68 2.50 -15.34
C SER A 87 -2.63 2.24 -16.52
N THR A 88 -3.91 2.58 -16.36
CA THR A 88 -4.90 2.47 -17.44
C THR A 88 -4.67 3.52 -18.53
N THR A 89 -4.46 4.78 -18.13
CA THR A 89 -4.22 5.90 -19.06
C THR A 89 -2.90 5.76 -19.81
N SER A 90 -1.85 5.28 -19.13
CA SER A 90 -0.55 5.00 -19.76
C SER A 90 -0.50 3.68 -20.53
N LYS A 91 -1.59 2.90 -20.54
CA LYS A 91 -1.68 1.56 -21.14
C LYS A 91 -0.60 0.58 -20.63
N SER A 92 -0.07 0.80 -19.43
CA SER A 92 0.95 -0.05 -18.82
C SER A 92 0.36 -1.14 -17.93
N PHE A 93 -0.95 -1.18 -17.76
CA PHE A 93 -1.63 -2.18 -16.95
C PHE A 93 -1.47 -3.58 -17.57
N ARG A 94 -0.89 -4.52 -16.80
CA ARG A 94 -0.64 -5.89 -17.23
C ARG A 94 -1.05 -6.86 -16.10
N TRP A 95 -1.92 -7.82 -16.42
CA TRP A 95 -2.22 -8.93 -15.52
C TRP A 95 -1.06 -9.92 -15.51
N GLN A 96 -0.28 -9.91 -14.43
CA GLN A 96 0.92 -10.73 -14.33
C GLN A 96 0.98 -11.46 -12.98
N GLY A 97 0.77 -12.78 -13.00
CA GLY A 97 0.84 -13.62 -11.79
C GLY A 97 2.26 -13.87 -11.28
N VAL A 98 3.23 -13.88 -12.19
CA VAL A 98 4.67 -14.01 -11.90
C VAL A 98 5.42 -12.95 -12.71
N PRO A 99 6.13 -12.02 -12.05
CA PRO A 99 6.94 -11.02 -12.76
C PRO A 99 7.98 -11.69 -13.66
N THR A 100 8.23 -11.14 -14.85
CA THR A 100 9.26 -11.65 -15.78
C THR A 100 10.64 -11.76 -15.12
N MET A 101 10.98 -10.81 -14.24
CA MET A 101 12.20 -10.83 -13.44
C MET A 101 12.27 -12.04 -12.49
N TRP A 102 11.14 -12.46 -11.92
CA TRP A 102 11.08 -13.66 -11.08
C TRP A 102 11.17 -14.91 -11.94
N GLU A 103 10.41 -14.96 -13.03
CA GLU A 103 10.38 -16.10 -13.94
C GLU A 103 11.77 -16.42 -14.49
N GLY A 104 12.54 -15.40 -14.91
CA GLY A 104 13.89 -15.57 -15.43
C GLY A 104 14.90 -16.11 -14.42
N ARG A 105 14.63 -16.03 -13.10
CA ARG A 105 15.58 -16.46 -12.06
C ARG A 105 15.11 -17.66 -11.25
N PHE A 106 13.81 -17.83 -11.07
CA PHE A 106 13.22 -18.84 -10.19
C PHE A 106 12.16 -19.70 -10.89
N GLY A 107 11.89 -19.44 -12.18
CA GLY A 107 10.92 -20.15 -13.00
C GLY A 107 9.47 -19.63 -12.86
N PRO A 108 8.53 -20.16 -13.66
CA PRO A 108 7.13 -19.70 -13.74
C PRO A 108 6.25 -20.14 -12.55
N GLY A 109 6.84 -20.72 -11.50
CA GLY A 109 6.13 -21.30 -10.37
C GLY A 109 5.36 -20.26 -9.54
N ARG A 110 4.05 -20.15 -9.77
CA ARG A 110 3.13 -19.24 -9.05
C ARG A 110 3.14 -19.45 -7.53
N ALA A 111 3.10 -20.71 -7.09
CA ALA A 111 3.09 -21.05 -5.67
C ALA A 111 4.39 -20.63 -4.96
N LYS A 112 5.55 -20.91 -5.58
CA LYS A 112 6.86 -20.53 -5.04
C LYS A 112 7.00 -19.01 -4.91
N ARG A 113 6.51 -18.26 -5.90
CA ARG A 113 6.44 -16.79 -5.85
C ARG A 113 5.52 -16.31 -4.74
N ALA A 114 4.33 -16.89 -4.60
CA ALA A 114 3.37 -16.49 -3.59
C ALA A 114 3.91 -16.67 -2.16
N VAL A 115 4.50 -17.84 -1.87
CA VAL A 115 5.14 -18.11 -0.56
C VAL A 115 6.27 -17.13 -0.29
N THR A 116 7.14 -16.88 -1.27
CA THR A 116 8.26 -15.95 -1.08
C THR A 116 7.80 -14.51 -0.91
N ALA A 117 6.79 -14.07 -1.67
CA ALA A 117 6.21 -12.74 -1.52
C ALA A 117 5.54 -12.56 -0.15
N PHE A 118 4.87 -13.60 0.35
CA PHE A 118 4.26 -13.59 1.67
C PHE A 118 5.32 -13.48 2.79
N LEU A 119 6.35 -14.33 2.76
CA LEU A 119 7.44 -14.29 3.74
C LEU A 119 8.23 -12.98 3.67
N GLY A 120 8.54 -12.50 2.46
CA GLY A 120 9.18 -11.20 2.26
C GLY A 120 8.32 -10.05 2.78
N GLY A 121 7.00 -10.11 2.59
CA GLY A 121 6.06 -9.15 3.17
C GLY A 121 6.05 -9.18 4.70
N ALA A 122 6.06 -10.36 5.31
CA ALA A 122 6.14 -10.49 6.77
C ALA A 122 7.42 -9.88 7.34
N ILE A 123 8.57 -10.16 6.72
CA ILE A 123 9.86 -9.57 7.10
C ILE A 123 9.85 -8.04 6.91
N ALA A 124 9.31 -7.56 5.79
CA ALA A 124 9.23 -6.13 5.52
C ALA A 124 8.32 -5.41 6.54
N MET A 125 7.18 -6.00 6.90
CA MET A 125 6.30 -5.44 7.94
C MET A 125 6.99 -5.40 9.30
N PHE A 126 7.70 -6.47 9.67
CA PHE A 126 8.47 -6.52 10.90
C PHE A 126 9.58 -5.45 10.93
N GLY A 127 10.33 -5.31 9.83
CA GLY A 127 11.38 -4.30 9.69
C GLY A 127 10.83 -2.86 9.75
N ALA A 128 9.72 -2.58 9.05
CA ALA A 128 9.06 -1.27 9.10
C ALA A 128 8.64 -0.91 10.54
N ARG A 129 8.09 -1.89 11.27
CA ARG A 129 7.70 -1.72 12.67
C ARG A 129 8.88 -1.45 13.60
N LEU A 130 10.00 -2.14 13.42
CA LEU A 130 11.22 -1.88 14.21
C LEU A 130 11.82 -0.51 13.90
N ALA A 131 11.67 -0.03 12.66
CA ALA A 131 12.16 1.28 12.22
C ALA A 131 11.22 2.44 12.57
N ASP A 132 10.10 2.17 13.26
CA ASP A 132 9.02 3.12 13.58
C ASP A 132 8.49 3.89 12.34
N GLY A 133 8.51 3.22 11.19
CA GLY A 133 8.21 3.76 9.86
C GLY A 133 7.07 3.04 9.15
#